data_AF-A0AAJ2WQG9-F1
#
_entry.id   AF-A0AAJ2WQG9-F1
#
_cell.length_a   1.000
_cell.length_b   1.000
_cell.length_c   1.000
_cell.angle_alpha   90.00
_cell.angle_beta   90.00
_cell.angle_gamma   90.00
#
_symmetry.space_group_name_H-M   'P 1'
#
loop_
_entity.id
_entity.type
_entity.pdbx_description
1 polymer ?
#
loop_
_entity_poly.entity_id
_entity_poly.type
_entity_poly.pdbx_seq_one_letter_code
_entity_poly.pdbx_strand_id
1 'polypeptide(L)'
;MTTASSPATAGSKARVGVQRFGTFLSGMIMPNIPALIAWGIFTAFFIEVGWTPNADLATIVGPFIHYALPLLIAYTGGSMVYNVRGGVVGVIATMGAIAGSDLLVANFNATLPEGESPLGQVHMFIGAMILGPLAAVTMKWLDSLWDGKVRAGFEMLVNMFSAGIWGFVMAIVGFYPIAWLVNGLMQALGNAVSWLVDMNLLPLTSIIIEPAKVFFLNNAINHGVLTPLGVTEASETGSSILFLLEANPGPGVGLLLAFTFFGLGAARASAPGAAIIQFFGGIHEVYFPYALMKPVLIVALIAGGMTGVTTNMLLGGALRAPAAPGSIIAVLLQTATGAYFAVILSVVLSAAVTFLIAAVILRASRKRDLAAMASTDDAFGAAITQTEAAKGKSSDALRNLRGGAATQADGDGGAATVTERQINNIVFACDAGMGSSAMGASVLRNKIKKAGVEGVTVTNKAIAALDSSADLVITQNQLTDRARHQTPDAVHVSVDNFMNSPRYDEVVELVQNQHEKNS
;
A
#
# COMPACT_ATOMS: atom_id res chain seq x y z
N MET A 1 44.45 22.17 -18.50
CA MET A 1 44.11 21.21 -17.44
C MET A 1 42.64 20.84 -17.60
N THR A 2 42.37 19.69 -18.21
CA THR A 2 41.03 19.10 -18.33
C THR A 2 40.76 18.28 -17.07
N THR A 3 39.79 18.70 -16.26
CA THR A 3 39.35 17.95 -15.09
C THR A 3 38.43 16.82 -15.55
N ALA A 4 39.02 15.62 -15.71
CA ALA A 4 38.27 14.39 -15.89
C ALA A 4 37.39 14.14 -14.66
N SER A 5 36.08 14.09 -14.85
CA SER A 5 35.14 13.61 -13.83
C SER A 5 35.38 12.11 -13.63
N SER A 6 35.69 11.72 -12.40
CA SER A 6 35.75 10.31 -12.02
C SER A 6 34.37 9.66 -12.16
N PRO A 7 34.26 8.44 -12.72
CA PRO A 7 32.98 7.76 -12.82
C PRO A 7 32.50 7.36 -11.42
N ALA A 8 31.22 7.64 -11.15
CA ALA A 8 30.57 7.29 -9.89
C ALA A 8 30.66 5.77 -9.64
N THR A 9 31.16 5.39 -8.46
CA THR A 9 31.32 4.00 -8.04
C THR A 9 29.97 3.28 -8.10
N ALA A 10 29.87 2.28 -8.98
CA ALA A 10 28.71 1.41 -9.07
C ALA A 10 28.47 0.74 -7.70
N GLY A 11 27.30 0.98 -7.11
CA GLY A 11 26.92 0.33 -5.86
C GLY A 11 26.98 -1.19 -6.00
N SER A 12 27.53 -1.88 -4.99
CA SER A 12 27.61 -3.34 -4.91
C SER A 12 26.31 -4.02 -5.41
N LYS A 13 26.44 -5.07 -6.23
CA LYS A 13 25.31 -5.85 -6.79
C LYS A 13 24.32 -6.29 -5.70
N ALA A 14 24.80 -6.58 -4.50
CA ALA A 14 23.97 -6.94 -3.35
C ALA A 14 23.07 -5.77 -2.89
N ARG A 15 23.61 -4.55 -2.85
CA ARG A 15 22.85 -3.33 -2.51
C ARG A 15 21.75 -3.05 -3.54
N VAL A 16 22.03 -3.27 -4.82
CA VAL A 16 21.05 -3.13 -5.91
C VAL A 16 19.95 -4.20 -5.80
N GLY A 17 20.31 -5.44 -5.44
CA GLY A 17 19.36 -6.52 -5.21
C GLY A 17 18.39 -6.25 -4.06
N VAL A 18 18.90 -5.86 -2.89
CA VAL A 18 18.09 -5.47 -1.73
C VAL A 18 17.14 -4.31 -2.07
N GLN A 19 17.63 -3.34 -2.84
CA GLN A 19 16.81 -2.21 -3.27
C GLN A 19 15.67 -2.64 -4.19
N ARG A 20 15.95 -3.47 -5.21
CA ARG A 20 14.91 -3.99 -6.12
C ARG A 20 13.86 -4.82 -5.38
N PHE A 21 14.30 -5.65 -4.44
CA PHE A 21 13.42 -6.44 -3.59
C PHE A 21 12.50 -5.56 -2.74
N GLY A 22 13.04 -4.54 -2.08
CA GLY A 22 12.25 -3.58 -1.31
C GLY A 22 11.25 -2.79 -2.16
N THR A 23 11.67 -2.32 -3.34
CA THR A 23 10.76 -1.64 -4.29
C THR A 23 9.63 -2.56 -4.76
N PHE A 24 9.94 -3.83 -5.01
CA PHE A 24 8.94 -4.82 -5.41
C PHE A 24 7.91 -5.10 -4.31
N LEU A 25 8.36 -5.36 -3.08
CA LEU A 25 7.46 -5.55 -1.92
C LEU A 25 6.61 -4.30 -1.66
N SER A 26 7.20 -3.11 -1.74
CA SER A 26 6.48 -1.85 -1.63
C SER A 26 5.40 -1.71 -2.70
N GLY A 27 5.70 -2.10 -3.95
CA GLY A 27 4.74 -2.12 -5.05
C GLY A 27 3.58 -3.10 -4.86
N MET A 28 3.78 -4.19 -4.11
CA MET A 28 2.70 -5.13 -3.77
C MET A 28 1.73 -4.56 -2.74
N ILE A 29 2.19 -3.68 -1.86
CA ILE A 29 1.43 -3.27 -0.67
C ILE A 29 0.84 -1.88 -0.84
N MET A 30 1.56 -0.95 -1.46
CA MET A 30 1.15 0.45 -1.55
C MET A 30 -0.21 0.65 -2.22
N PRO A 31 -0.55 -0.03 -3.34
CA PRO A 31 -1.88 0.07 -3.94
C PRO A 31 -3.00 -0.43 -3.02
N ASN A 32 -2.67 -1.25 -2.01
CA ASN A 32 -3.61 -1.90 -1.10
C ASN A 32 -3.76 -1.18 0.26
N ILE A 33 -3.06 -0.06 0.48
CA ILE A 33 -3.19 0.76 1.71
C ILE A 33 -4.65 1.17 1.99
N PRO A 34 -5.46 1.59 1.00
CA PRO A 34 -6.86 1.94 1.28
C PRO A 34 -7.65 0.78 1.91
N ALA A 35 -7.39 -0.46 1.50
CA ALA A 35 -8.04 -1.63 2.05
C ALA A 35 -7.61 -1.89 3.51
N LEU A 36 -6.33 -1.73 3.82
CA LEU A 36 -5.79 -1.81 5.19
C LEU A 36 -6.37 -0.73 6.11
N ILE A 37 -6.50 0.51 5.62
CA ILE A 37 -7.13 1.61 6.37
C ILE A 37 -8.60 1.32 6.62
N ALA A 38 -9.34 0.88 5.59
CA ALA A 38 -10.76 0.55 5.71
C ALA A 38 -10.96 -0.56 6.76
N TRP A 39 -10.20 -1.65 6.67
CA TRP A 39 -10.23 -2.72 7.66
C TRP A 39 -9.89 -2.21 9.07
N GLY A 40 -8.86 -1.36 9.21
CA GLY A 40 -8.49 -0.76 10.49
C GLY A 40 -9.61 0.10 11.10
N ILE A 41 -10.35 0.84 10.28
CA ILE A 41 -11.52 1.62 10.71
C ILE A 41 -12.65 0.70 11.16
N PHE A 42 -13.00 -0.33 10.38
CA PHE A 42 -14.02 -1.31 10.78
C PHE A 42 -13.67 -1.93 12.13
N THR A 43 -12.41 -2.29 12.31
CA THR A 43 -11.92 -2.93 13.53
C THR A 43 -11.95 -1.96 14.71
N ALA A 44 -11.51 -0.72 14.54
CA ALA A 44 -11.51 0.27 15.61
C ALA A 44 -12.92 0.65 16.09
N PHE A 45 -13.91 0.68 15.19
CA PHE A 45 -15.27 1.08 15.54
C PHE A 45 -16.14 -0.07 16.02
N PHE A 46 -16.20 -1.19 15.30
CA PHE A 46 -17.35 -2.09 15.41
C PHE A 46 -17.11 -3.38 16.20
N ILE A 47 -15.86 -3.77 16.47
CA ILE A 47 -15.62 -4.93 17.35
C ILE A 47 -16.19 -4.67 18.76
N GLU A 48 -16.33 -5.73 19.56
CA GLU A 48 -16.94 -5.65 20.91
C GLU A 48 -16.28 -4.58 21.80
N VAL A 49 -14.97 -4.43 21.68
CA VAL A 49 -14.12 -3.47 22.40
C VAL A 49 -13.82 -2.19 21.60
N GLY A 50 -14.51 -2.00 20.47
CA GLY A 50 -14.38 -0.84 19.58
C GLY A 50 -15.09 0.40 20.12
N TRP A 51 -14.95 1.52 19.43
CA TRP A 51 -15.53 2.81 19.86
C TRP A 51 -17.05 2.85 19.79
N THR A 52 -17.65 2.17 18.82
CA THR A 52 -19.11 2.05 18.65
C THR A 52 -19.45 0.60 18.28
N PRO A 53 -19.38 -0.34 19.25
CA PRO A 53 -19.51 -1.77 18.97
C PRO A 53 -20.81 -2.11 18.24
N ASN A 54 -20.71 -2.95 17.21
CA ASN A 54 -21.85 -3.46 16.45
C ASN A 54 -21.53 -4.88 15.99
N ALA A 55 -22.23 -5.87 16.57
CA ALA A 55 -21.97 -7.29 16.31
C ALA A 55 -22.11 -7.66 14.83
N ASP A 56 -23.10 -7.11 14.13
CA ASP A 56 -23.33 -7.41 12.71
C ASP A 56 -22.20 -6.87 11.83
N LEU A 57 -21.78 -5.62 12.04
CA LEU A 57 -20.67 -5.01 11.29
C LEU A 57 -19.31 -5.58 11.67
N ALA A 58 -19.13 -6.03 12.91
CA ALA A 58 -17.90 -6.69 13.36
C ALA A 58 -17.60 -7.97 12.56
N THR A 59 -18.64 -8.65 12.04
CA THR A 59 -18.46 -9.87 11.23
C THR A 59 -17.64 -9.65 9.95
N ILE A 60 -17.51 -8.40 9.48
CA ILE A 60 -16.71 -8.02 8.30
C ILE A 60 -15.20 -8.13 8.60
N VAL A 61 -14.79 -7.86 9.84
CA VAL A 61 -13.38 -7.66 10.23
C VAL A 61 -12.54 -8.91 9.94
N GLY A 62 -13.02 -10.08 10.35
CA GLY A 62 -12.30 -11.35 10.19
C GLY A 62 -12.07 -11.73 8.71
N PRO A 63 -13.13 -11.87 7.89
CA PRO A 63 -12.99 -12.18 6.47
C PRO A 63 -12.15 -11.14 5.70
N PHE A 64 -12.18 -9.87 6.10
CA PHE A 64 -11.42 -8.82 5.44
C PHE A 64 -9.91 -9.02 5.63
N ILE A 65 -9.41 -9.18 6.87
CA ILE A 65 -7.98 -9.43 7.09
C ILE A 65 -7.55 -10.81 6.60
N HIS A 66 -8.40 -11.82 6.73
CA HIS A 66 -8.02 -13.19 6.46
C HIS A 66 -8.05 -13.54 4.96
N TYR A 67 -9.04 -13.02 4.21
CA TYR A 67 -9.16 -13.28 2.77
C TYR A 67 -8.82 -12.05 1.93
N ALA A 68 -9.55 -10.95 2.11
CA ALA A 68 -9.50 -9.85 1.14
C ALA A 68 -8.11 -9.21 1.06
N LEU A 69 -7.44 -8.95 2.20
CA LEU A 69 -6.12 -8.32 2.20
C LEU A 69 -5.02 -9.19 1.55
N PRO A 70 -4.82 -10.47 1.94
CA PRO A 70 -3.87 -11.35 1.25
C PRO A 70 -4.15 -11.51 -0.24
N LEU A 71 -5.42 -11.68 -0.63
CA LEU A 71 -5.78 -11.88 -2.04
C LEU A 71 -5.51 -10.63 -2.88
N LEU A 72 -5.77 -9.43 -2.36
CA LEU A 72 -5.43 -8.17 -3.03
C LEU A 72 -3.92 -8.00 -3.23
N ILE A 73 -3.12 -8.37 -2.22
CA ILE A 73 -1.66 -8.36 -2.31
C ILE A 73 -1.18 -9.36 -3.35
N ALA A 74 -1.73 -10.58 -3.37
CA ALA A 74 -1.39 -11.59 -4.36
C ALA A 74 -1.75 -11.14 -5.78
N TYR A 75 -2.93 -10.55 -5.96
CA TYR A 75 -3.36 -9.99 -7.24
C TYR A 75 -2.39 -8.90 -7.73
N THR A 76 -2.01 -8.00 -6.84
CA THR A 76 -1.09 -6.89 -7.15
C THR A 76 0.30 -7.43 -7.51
N GLY A 77 0.84 -8.35 -6.71
CA GLY A 77 2.13 -9.00 -6.96
C GLY A 77 2.17 -9.78 -8.26
N GLY A 78 1.13 -10.58 -8.53
CA GLY A 78 1.01 -11.30 -9.79
C GLY A 78 0.85 -10.35 -10.98
N SER A 79 0.11 -9.26 -10.82
CA SER A 79 -0.10 -8.26 -11.88
C SER A 79 1.16 -7.49 -12.25
N MET A 80 2.04 -7.20 -11.29
CA MET A 80 3.33 -6.59 -11.59
C MET A 80 4.25 -7.48 -12.42
N VAL A 81 4.06 -8.80 -12.38
CA VAL A 81 4.89 -9.76 -13.12
C VAL A 81 4.27 -10.13 -14.47
N TYR A 82 2.96 -10.37 -14.50
CA TYR A 82 2.27 -10.86 -15.70
C TYR A 82 0.84 -10.31 -15.86
N ASN A 83 0.65 -9.03 -15.56
CA ASN A 83 -0.61 -8.29 -15.71
C ASN A 83 -1.81 -9.03 -15.07
N VAL A 84 -3.03 -8.72 -15.51
CA VAL A 84 -4.28 -9.30 -14.97
C VAL A 84 -4.20 -10.82 -14.86
N ARG A 85 -3.59 -11.49 -15.83
CA ARG A 85 -3.48 -12.95 -15.86
C ARG A 85 -2.63 -13.49 -14.72
N GLY A 86 -1.47 -12.90 -14.48
CA GLY A 86 -0.63 -13.20 -13.31
C GLY A 86 -1.36 -12.89 -12.00
N GLY A 87 -2.11 -11.79 -11.95
CA GLY A 87 -2.91 -11.42 -10.78
C GLY A 87 -3.96 -12.46 -10.43
N VAL A 88 -4.76 -12.91 -11.40
CA VAL A 88 -5.82 -13.92 -11.18
C VAL A 88 -5.24 -15.26 -10.71
N VAL A 89 -4.18 -15.76 -11.37
CA VAL A 89 -3.55 -17.04 -10.96
C VAL A 89 -2.93 -16.90 -9.56
N GLY A 90 -2.33 -15.75 -9.24
CA GLY A 90 -1.80 -15.45 -7.90
C GLY A 90 -2.86 -15.48 -6.80
N VAL A 91 -4.06 -14.94 -7.06
CA VAL A 91 -5.21 -15.01 -6.15
C VAL A 91 -5.62 -16.45 -5.89
N ILE A 92 -5.77 -17.26 -6.95
CA ILE A 92 -6.17 -18.68 -6.83
C ILE A 92 -5.13 -19.46 -6.02
N ALA A 93 -3.83 -19.24 -6.30
CA ALA A 93 -2.74 -19.87 -5.57
C ALA A 93 -2.78 -19.53 -4.08
N THR A 94 -2.99 -18.25 -3.76
CA THR A 94 -3.04 -17.75 -2.39
C THR A 94 -4.25 -18.27 -1.63
N MET A 95 -5.41 -18.43 -2.29
CA MET A 95 -6.57 -19.07 -1.69
C MET A 95 -6.27 -20.51 -1.24
N GLY A 96 -5.50 -21.26 -2.04
CA GLY A 96 -5.00 -22.57 -1.65
C GLY A 96 -4.17 -22.51 -0.37
N ALA A 97 -3.26 -21.53 -0.26
CA ALA A 97 -2.42 -21.36 0.92
C ALA A 97 -3.19 -20.96 2.18
N ILE A 98 -4.22 -20.12 2.05
CA ILE A 98 -5.14 -19.78 3.15
C ILE A 98 -5.82 -21.05 3.66
N ALA A 99 -6.49 -21.80 2.76
CA ALA A 99 -7.19 -23.03 3.13
C ALA A 99 -6.26 -24.10 3.72
N GLY A 100 -5.04 -24.23 3.19
CA GLY A 100 -4.04 -25.14 3.73
C GLY A 100 -3.58 -24.75 5.13
N SER A 101 -3.42 -23.44 5.39
CA SER A 101 -3.08 -22.93 6.70
C SER A 101 -4.21 -23.14 7.70
N ASP A 102 -5.46 -22.90 7.31
CA ASP A 102 -6.63 -23.14 8.16
C ASP A 102 -6.75 -24.62 8.54
N LEU A 103 -6.49 -25.53 7.61
CA LEU A 103 -6.47 -26.97 7.90
C LEU A 103 -5.39 -27.31 8.93
N LEU A 104 -4.19 -26.76 8.79
CA LEU A 104 -3.10 -26.99 9.74
C LEU A 104 -3.43 -26.46 11.14
N VAL A 105 -3.98 -25.25 11.23
CA VAL A 105 -4.40 -24.64 12.50
C VAL A 105 -5.53 -25.44 13.13
N ALA A 106 -6.52 -25.90 12.34
CA ALA A 106 -7.59 -26.74 12.84
C ALA A 106 -7.06 -28.08 13.39
N ASN A 107 -6.13 -28.71 12.69
CA ASN A 107 -5.49 -29.95 13.15
C ASN A 107 -4.70 -29.73 14.44
N PHE A 108 -3.97 -28.61 14.57
CA PHE A 108 -3.27 -28.25 15.79
C PHE A 108 -4.25 -28.05 16.95
N ASN A 109 -5.31 -27.27 16.74
CA ASN A 109 -6.32 -26.99 17.76
C ASN A 109 -7.04 -28.25 18.23
N ALA A 110 -7.23 -29.24 17.35
CA ALA A 110 -7.80 -30.53 17.71
C ALA A 110 -6.88 -31.38 18.63
N THR A 111 -5.59 -31.05 18.73
CA THR A 111 -4.64 -31.71 19.63
C THR A 111 -4.48 -31.02 20.98
N LEU A 112 -5.07 -29.83 21.16
CA LEU A 112 -4.97 -29.09 22.41
C LEU A 112 -5.80 -29.76 23.52
N PRO A 113 -5.30 -29.81 24.77
CA PRO A 113 -6.08 -30.23 25.92
C PRO A 113 -7.35 -29.38 26.11
N GLU A 114 -8.41 -29.98 26.69
CA GLU A 114 -9.62 -29.24 27.04
C GLU A 114 -9.31 -28.08 28.00
N GLY A 115 -9.69 -26.86 27.59
CA GLY A 115 -9.47 -25.64 28.36
C GLY A 115 -8.32 -24.75 27.87
N GLU A 116 -7.50 -25.22 26.93
CA GLU A 116 -6.52 -24.36 26.27
C GLU A 116 -7.14 -23.48 25.19
N SER A 117 -6.62 -22.26 25.05
CA SER A 117 -7.10 -21.31 24.05
C SER A 117 -6.69 -21.76 22.65
N PRO A 118 -7.63 -21.93 21.70
CA PRO A 118 -7.29 -22.34 20.35
C PRO A 118 -6.40 -21.30 19.68
N LEU A 119 -5.49 -21.78 18.84
CA LEU A 119 -4.70 -20.93 17.97
C LEU A 119 -5.63 -20.20 16.99
N GLY A 120 -5.47 -18.88 16.91
CA GLY A 120 -6.16 -18.07 15.92
C GLY A 120 -5.72 -18.36 14.49
N GLN A 121 -6.46 -17.82 13.52
CA GLN A 121 -6.11 -17.95 12.12
C GLN A 121 -4.74 -17.31 11.81
N VAL A 122 -4.01 -17.93 10.90
CA VAL A 122 -2.78 -17.36 10.32
C VAL A 122 -3.15 -16.67 9.02
N HIS A 123 -2.99 -15.35 8.97
CA HIS A 123 -3.29 -14.57 7.78
C HIS A 123 -2.14 -14.67 6.77
N MET A 124 -2.41 -15.20 5.57
CA MET A 124 -1.37 -15.58 4.59
C MET A 124 -0.78 -14.39 3.81
N PHE A 125 -0.37 -13.32 4.49
CA PHE A 125 0.29 -12.15 3.88
C PHE A 125 1.64 -12.53 3.23
N ILE A 126 2.52 -13.26 3.94
CA ILE A 126 3.76 -13.78 3.33
C ILE A 126 3.45 -14.76 2.21
N GLY A 127 2.47 -15.64 2.45
CA GLY A 127 2.00 -16.60 1.44
C GLY A 127 1.63 -15.89 0.14
N ALA A 128 0.84 -14.81 0.23
CA ALA A 128 0.47 -13.95 -0.89
C ALA A 128 1.67 -13.26 -1.56
N MET A 129 2.62 -12.75 -0.76
CA MET A 129 3.83 -12.10 -1.26
C MET A 129 4.75 -13.05 -2.03
N ILE A 130 4.75 -14.34 -1.69
CA ILE A 130 5.49 -15.38 -2.40
C ILE A 130 4.70 -15.87 -3.62
N LEU A 131 3.45 -16.27 -3.41
CA LEU A 131 2.63 -16.97 -4.41
C LEU A 131 2.18 -16.07 -5.53
N GLY A 132 1.83 -14.80 -5.28
CA GLY A 132 1.39 -13.89 -6.34
C GLY A 132 2.43 -13.78 -7.48
N PRO A 133 3.67 -13.35 -7.18
CA PRO A 133 4.74 -13.28 -8.16
C PRO A 133 5.13 -14.65 -8.73
N LEU A 134 5.24 -15.68 -7.89
CA LEU A 134 5.65 -17.02 -8.32
C LEU A 134 4.64 -17.63 -9.31
N ALA A 135 3.35 -17.52 -9.02
CA ALA A 135 2.27 -17.96 -9.91
C ALA A 135 2.33 -17.23 -11.24
N ALA A 136 2.61 -15.92 -11.23
CA ALA A 136 2.73 -15.14 -12.45
C ALA A 136 3.98 -15.48 -13.28
N VAL A 137 5.14 -15.72 -12.64
CA VAL A 137 6.37 -16.16 -13.34
C VAL A 137 6.14 -17.52 -14.00
N THR A 138 5.57 -18.47 -13.27
CA THR A 138 5.30 -19.82 -13.78
C THR A 138 4.22 -19.84 -14.86
N MET A 139 3.20 -18.97 -14.74
CA MET A 139 2.20 -18.76 -15.79
C MET A 139 2.83 -18.21 -17.06
N LYS A 140 3.71 -17.20 -16.94
CA LYS A 140 4.44 -16.63 -18.09
C LYS A 140 5.32 -17.68 -18.77
N TRP A 141 5.96 -18.55 -18.00
CA TRP A 141 6.71 -19.69 -18.53
C TRP A 141 5.79 -20.66 -19.27
N LEU A 142 4.64 -21.03 -18.68
CA LEU A 142 3.68 -21.93 -19.31
C LEU A 142 3.19 -21.39 -20.66
N ASP A 143 2.86 -20.11 -20.75
CA ASP A 143 2.40 -19.49 -22.00
C ASP A 143 3.47 -19.47 -23.09
N SER A 144 4.74 -19.29 -22.71
CA SER A 144 5.84 -19.31 -23.67
C SER A 144 5.99 -20.63 -24.42
N LEU A 145 5.45 -21.74 -23.89
CA LEU A 145 5.51 -23.05 -24.54
C LEU A 145 4.62 -23.14 -25.81
N TRP A 146 3.57 -22.32 -25.88
CA TRP A 146 2.54 -22.38 -26.94
C TRP A 146 2.44 -21.07 -27.73
N ASP A 147 3.32 -20.12 -27.45
CA ASP A 147 3.38 -18.82 -28.14
C ASP A 147 3.57 -19.01 -29.66
N GLY A 148 2.75 -18.34 -30.45
CA GLY A 148 2.69 -18.48 -31.91
C GLY A 148 2.20 -19.84 -32.44
N LYS A 149 1.82 -20.79 -31.56
CA LYS A 149 1.33 -22.14 -31.96
C LYS A 149 -0.20 -22.26 -31.90
N VAL A 150 -0.88 -21.32 -31.26
CA VAL A 150 -2.33 -21.31 -31.14
C VAL A 150 -2.96 -20.74 -32.40
N ARG A 151 -3.98 -21.42 -32.93
CA ARG A 151 -4.73 -20.92 -34.09
C ARG A 151 -5.50 -19.65 -33.72
N ALA A 152 -5.50 -18.68 -34.62
CA ALA A 152 -6.30 -17.47 -34.49
C ALA A 152 -7.77 -17.81 -34.16
N GLY A 153 -8.35 -17.11 -33.18
CA GLY A 153 -9.70 -17.36 -32.66
C GLY A 153 -9.78 -18.36 -31.48
N PHE A 154 -8.76 -19.20 -31.26
CA PHE A 154 -8.67 -20.08 -30.08
C PHE A 154 -7.84 -19.49 -28.94
N GLU A 155 -7.13 -18.39 -29.17
CA GLU A 155 -6.22 -17.76 -28.20
C GLU A 155 -6.90 -17.43 -26.88
N MET A 156 -8.10 -16.84 -26.91
CA MET A 156 -8.83 -16.49 -25.68
C MET A 156 -9.21 -17.74 -24.88
N LEU A 157 -9.64 -18.81 -25.57
CA LEU A 157 -10.00 -20.07 -24.94
C LEU A 157 -8.79 -20.72 -24.29
N VAL A 158 -7.68 -20.85 -25.03
CA VAL A 158 -6.42 -21.39 -24.49
C VAL A 158 -5.94 -20.54 -23.33
N ASN A 159 -6.05 -19.21 -23.42
CA ASN A 159 -5.59 -18.30 -22.38
C ASN A 159 -6.38 -18.45 -21.08
N MET A 160 -7.71 -18.56 -21.15
CA MET A 160 -8.56 -18.75 -19.97
C MET A 160 -8.43 -20.16 -19.37
N PHE A 161 -8.45 -21.21 -20.20
CA PHE A 161 -8.34 -22.59 -19.71
C PHE A 161 -6.97 -22.88 -19.10
N SER A 162 -5.88 -22.45 -19.74
CA SER A 162 -4.53 -22.63 -19.19
C SER A 162 -4.34 -21.87 -17.87
N ALA A 163 -4.83 -20.64 -17.76
CA ALA A 163 -4.79 -19.89 -16.51
C ALA A 163 -5.61 -20.56 -15.41
N GLY A 164 -6.79 -21.11 -15.74
CA GLY A 164 -7.61 -21.87 -14.80
C GLY A 164 -6.95 -23.16 -14.31
N ILE A 165 -6.43 -23.98 -15.25
CA ILE A 165 -5.74 -25.24 -14.93
C ILE A 165 -4.46 -24.96 -14.13
N TRP A 166 -3.68 -23.97 -14.54
CA TRP A 166 -2.46 -23.61 -13.82
C TRP A 166 -2.76 -22.98 -12.46
N GLY A 167 -3.82 -22.18 -12.36
CA GLY A 167 -4.34 -21.68 -11.09
C GLY A 167 -4.69 -22.82 -10.14
N PHE A 168 -5.37 -23.87 -10.62
CA PHE A 168 -5.66 -25.07 -9.85
C PHE A 168 -4.38 -25.75 -9.32
N VAL A 169 -3.37 -25.94 -10.18
CA VAL A 169 -2.08 -26.52 -9.76
C VAL A 169 -1.41 -25.63 -8.70
N MET A 170 -1.38 -24.32 -8.92
CA MET A 170 -0.79 -23.37 -7.99
C MET A 170 -1.57 -23.28 -6.66
N ALA A 171 -2.87 -23.53 -6.65
CA ALA A 171 -3.65 -23.65 -5.41
C ALA A 171 -3.22 -24.87 -4.60
N ILE A 172 -2.97 -26.02 -5.24
CA ILE A 172 -2.43 -27.21 -4.56
C ILE A 172 -1.03 -26.93 -3.99
N VAL A 173 -0.18 -26.24 -4.76
CA VAL A 173 1.14 -25.79 -4.29
C VAL A 173 1.02 -24.83 -3.11
N GLY A 174 0.05 -23.92 -3.15
CA GLY A 174 -0.27 -23.05 -2.03
C GLY A 174 -0.69 -23.84 -0.80
N PHE A 175 -1.61 -24.78 -0.97
CA PHE A 175 -2.24 -25.57 0.10
C PHE A 175 -1.27 -26.46 0.85
N TYR A 176 -0.38 -27.16 0.16
CA TYR A 176 0.55 -28.09 0.80
C TYR A 176 1.92 -27.42 1.05
N PRO A 177 2.83 -27.27 0.05
CA PRO A 177 4.16 -26.71 0.28
C PRO A 177 4.19 -25.37 1.02
N ILE A 178 3.40 -24.38 0.57
CA ILE A 178 3.53 -23.02 1.10
C ILE A 178 2.87 -22.89 2.46
N ALA A 179 1.69 -23.46 2.68
CA ALA A 179 1.07 -23.45 4.01
C ALA A 179 1.97 -24.13 5.04
N TRP A 180 2.55 -25.30 4.71
CA TRP A 180 3.47 -26.00 5.61
C TRP A 180 4.74 -25.20 5.88
N LEU A 181 5.31 -24.59 4.85
CA LEU A 181 6.49 -23.74 4.99
C LEU A 181 6.24 -22.55 5.93
N VAL A 182 5.14 -21.81 5.72
CA VAL A 182 4.82 -20.63 6.53
C VAL A 182 4.51 -21.02 7.97
N ASN A 183 3.70 -22.06 8.19
CA ASN A 183 3.38 -22.52 9.55
C ASN A 183 4.61 -23.14 10.27
N GLY A 184 5.48 -23.86 9.55
CA GLY A 184 6.73 -24.35 10.11
C GLY A 184 7.68 -23.21 10.51
N LEU A 185 7.75 -22.14 9.71
CA LEU A 185 8.47 -20.92 10.07
C LEU A 185 7.88 -20.29 11.35
N MET A 186 6.55 -20.22 11.45
CA MET A 186 5.86 -19.69 12.64
C MET A 186 6.25 -20.45 13.91
N GLN A 187 6.24 -21.78 13.85
CA GLN A 187 6.63 -22.63 14.97
C GLN A 187 8.10 -22.43 15.35
N ALA A 188 9.00 -22.33 14.37
CA ALA A 188 10.41 -22.06 14.62
C ALA A 188 10.64 -20.70 15.30
N LEU A 189 9.93 -19.65 14.86
CA LEU A 189 9.98 -18.33 15.48
C LEU A 189 9.44 -18.36 16.92
N GLY A 190 8.32 -19.05 17.16
CA GLY A 190 7.77 -19.25 18.50
C GLY A 190 8.78 -19.91 19.45
N ASN A 191 9.39 -21.01 19.01
CA ASN A 191 10.42 -21.72 19.80
C ASN A 191 11.63 -20.82 20.11
N ALA A 192 12.06 -20.00 19.15
CA ALA A 192 13.16 -19.07 19.36
C ALA A 192 12.82 -17.96 20.37
N VAL A 193 11.57 -17.47 20.38
CA VAL A 193 11.10 -16.52 21.39
C VAL A 193 11.03 -17.18 22.77
N SER A 194 10.48 -18.40 22.87
CA SER A 194 10.44 -19.16 24.13
C SER A 194 11.84 -19.32 24.72
N TRP A 195 12.81 -19.74 23.91
CA TRP A 195 14.20 -19.89 24.35
C TRP A 195 14.82 -18.58 24.87
N LEU A 196 14.53 -17.44 24.23
CA LEU A 196 15.01 -16.13 24.71
C LEU A 196 14.36 -15.72 26.04
N VAL A 197 13.09 -16.06 26.24
CA VAL A 197 12.38 -15.84 27.50
C VAL A 197 13.01 -16.69 28.61
N ASP A 198 13.24 -17.98 28.35
CA ASP A 198 13.85 -18.92 29.32
C ASP A 198 15.27 -18.47 29.74
N MET A 199 16.01 -17.84 28.84
CA MET A 199 17.34 -17.29 29.12
C MET A 199 17.34 -15.89 29.75
N ASN A 200 16.18 -15.31 30.06
CA ASN A 200 16.03 -13.93 30.56
C ASN A 200 16.61 -12.86 29.61
N LEU A 201 16.65 -13.13 28.30
CA LEU A 201 17.14 -12.20 27.28
C LEU A 201 15.99 -11.43 26.63
N LEU A 202 15.06 -10.93 27.47
CA LEU A 202 13.80 -10.33 27.01
C LEU A 202 13.99 -9.21 25.97
N PRO A 203 14.94 -8.26 26.09
CA PRO A 203 15.09 -7.23 25.06
C PRO A 203 15.41 -7.82 23.67
N LEU A 204 16.19 -8.90 23.60
CA LEU A 204 16.57 -9.52 22.33
C LEU A 204 15.39 -10.18 21.60
N THR A 205 14.29 -10.49 22.30
CA THR A 205 13.06 -11.00 21.66
C THR A 205 12.56 -10.05 20.58
N SER A 206 12.81 -8.74 20.70
CA SER A 206 12.41 -7.73 19.70
C SER A 206 13.05 -7.95 18.32
N ILE A 207 14.22 -8.62 18.26
CA ILE A 207 14.88 -8.98 16.99
C ILE A 207 14.02 -9.97 16.20
N ILE A 208 13.20 -10.77 16.87
CA ILE A 208 12.31 -11.76 16.27
C ILE A 208 10.88 -11.21 16.14
N ILE A 209 10.37 -10.63 17.23
CA ILE A 209 8.98 -10.18 17.34
C ILE A 209 8.68 -9.06 16.34
N GLU A 210 9.53 -8.04 16.22
CA GLU A 210 9.22 -6.88 15.37
C GLU A 210 9.21 -7.23 13.87
N PRO A 211 10.18 -7.99 13.31
CA PRO A 211 10.05 -8.51 11.96
C PRO A 211 8.82 -9.41 11.80
N ALA A 212 8.57 -10.33 12.74
CA ALA A 212 7.42 -11.23 12.66
C ALA A 212 6.10 -10.45 12.59
N LYS A 213 5.91 -9.43 13.43
CA LYS A 213 4.77 -8.51 13.36
C LYS A 213 4.63 -7.90 11.98
N VAL A 214 5.68 -7.28 11.45
CA VAL A 214 5.64 -6.62 10.14
C VAL A 214 5.26 -7.58 9.00
N PHE A 215 5.60 -8.86 9.12
CA PHE A 215 5.20 -9.89 8.18
C PHE A 215 3.89 -10.63 8.53
N PHE A 216 3.10 -10.11 9.48
CA PHE A 216 1.84 -10.68 9.95
C PHE A 216 1.99 -12.10 10.55
N LEU A 217 3.14 -12.35 11.15
CA LEU A 217 3.51 -13.58 11.84
C LEU A 217 3.35 -13.48 13.37
N ASN A 218 2.66 -12.45 13.86
CA ASN A 218 2.53 -12.18 15.28
C ASN A 218 1.55 -13.12 15.99
N ASN A 219 0.47 -13.57 15.33
CA ASN A 219 -0.55 -14.41 15.97
C ASN A 219 0.02 -15.69 16.62
N ALA A 220 1.00 -16.37 15.99
CA ALA A 220 1.60 -17.56 16.59
C ALA A 220 2.57 -17.24 17.73
N ILE A 221 3.24 -16.10 17.70
CA ILE A 221 4.11 -15.68 18.80
C ILE A 221 3.24 -15.27 20.00
N ASN A 222 2.18 -14.48 19.76
CA ASN A 222 1.29 -14.02 20.81
C ASN A 222 0.50 -15.16 21.46
N HIS A 223 -0.27 -15.90 20.66
CA HIS A 223 -1.17 -16.93 21.18
C HIS A 223 -0.47 -18.26 21.43
N GLY A 224 0.58 -18.57 20.67
CA GLY A 224 1.31 -19.84 20.82
C GLY A 224 2.39 -19.84 21.89
N VAL A 225 2.91 -18.66 22.31
CA VAL A 225 4.04 -18.58 23.26
C VAL A 225 3.81 -17.54 24.35
N LEU A 226 3.66 -16.26 23.99
CA LEU A 226 3.68 -15.16 24.96
C LEU A 226 2.48 -15.16 25.91
N THR A 227 1.29 -15.42 25.38
CA THR A 227 0.06 -15.42 26.18
C THR A 227 0.01 -16.59 27.16
N PRO A 228 0.25 -17.87 26.76
CA PRO A 228 0.30 -18.98 27.71
C PRO A 228 1.35 -18.81 28.81
N LEU A 229 2.57 -18.40 28.44
CA LEU A 229 3.64 -18.13 29.42
C LEU A 229 3.27 -16.98 30.34
N GLY A 230 2.73 -15.89 29.79
CA GLY A 230 2.32 -14.73 30.57
C GLY A 230 1.15 -15.00 31.50
N VAL A 231 0.19 -15.84 31.10
CA VAL A 231 -0.93 -16.27 31.97
C VAL A 231 -0.41 -17.13 33.11
N THR A 232 0.51 -18.06 32.81
CA THR A 232 1.14 -18.90 33.84
C THR A 232 1.89 -18.02 34.85
N GLU A 233 2.75 -17.12 34.37
CA GLU A 233 3.49 -16.18 35.22
C GLU A 233 2.54 -15.27 36.04
N ALA A 234 1.53 -14.69 35.40
CA ALA A 234 0.57 -13.80 36.05
C ALA A 234 -0.32 -14.53 37.08
N SER A 235 -0.53 -15.84 36.93
CA SER A 235 -1.24 -16.64 37.94
C SER A 235 -0.46 -16.76 39.25
N GLU A 236 0.87 -16.71 39.18
CA GLU A 236 1.78 -16.80 40.32
C GLU A 236 2.13 -15.42 40.90
N THR A 237 2.41 -14.45 40.03
CA THR A 237 2.95 -13.13 40.41
C THR A 237 1.92 -12.00 40.34
N GLY A 238 0.73 -12.27 39.79
CA GLY A 238 -0.34 -11.29 39.57
C GLY A 238 -0.20 -10.43 38.32
N SER A 239 0.94 -10.50 37.61
CA SER A 239 1.16 -9.77 36.35
C SER A 239 2.35 -10.31 35.56
N SER A 240 2.38 -10.13 34.25
CA SER A 240 3.51 -10.53 33.40
C SER A 240 3.97 -9.41 32.47
N ILE A 241 5.29 -9.31 32.30
CA ILE A 241 5.92 -8.46 31.28
C ILE A 241 5.67 -8.99 29.86
N LEU A 242 5.45 -10.31 29.70
CA LEU A 242 5.29 -10.98 28.40
C LEU A 242 4.09 -10.44 27.61
N PHE A 243 3.06 -9.95 28.31
CA PHE A 243 1.92 -9.29 27.68
C PHE A 243 2.26 -7.96 26.99
N LEU A 244 3.40 -7.32 27.32
CA LEU A 244 3.85 -6.06 26.70
C LEU A 244 4.75 -6.25 25.48
N LEU A 245 5.34 -7.45 25.31
CA LEU A 245 6.34 -7.72 24.27
C LEU A 245 5.79 -7.50 22.86
N GLU A 246 4.50 -7.78 22.64
CA GLU A 246 3.82 -7.50 21.38
C GLU A 246 2.90 -6.28 21.45
N ALA A 247 2.22 -6.09 22.59
CA ALA A 247 1.17 -5.10 22.76
C ALA A 247 1.66 -3.66 22.85
N ASN A 248 2.95 -3.41 23.05
CA ASN A 248 3.48 -2.04 23.13
C ASN A 248 3.24 -1.29 21.79
N PRO A 249 2.43 -0.22 21.77
CA PRO A 249 2.13 0.52 20.54
C PRO A 249 3.23 1.54 20.18
N GLY A 250 4.22 1.73 21.06
CA GLY A 250 5.31 2.70 20.90
C GLY A 250 6.09 2.57 19.58
N PRO A 251 6.58 1.37 19.19
CA PRO A 251 7.35 1.23 17.96
C PRO A 251 6.56 1.67 16.72
N GLY A 252 5.32 1.19 16.60
CA GLY A 252 4.44 1.53 15.47
C GLY A 252 4.18 3.03 15.36
N VAL A 253 3.86 3.69 16.47
CA VAL A 253 3.57 5.14 16.47
C VAL A 253 4.81 5.93 16.12
N GLY A 254 5.98 5.56 16.66
CA GLY A 254 7.24 6.21 16.32
C GLY A 254 7.53 6.15 14.82
N LEU A 255 7.27 5.01 14.19
CA LEU A 255 7.41 4.84 12.74
C LEU A 255 6.42 5.73 11.97
N LEU A 256 5.15 5.72 12.34
CA LEU A 256 4.11 6.49 11.65
C LEU A 256 4.29 8.01 11.81
N LEU A 257 4.75 8.47 12.98
CA LEU A 257 5.15 9.86 13.19
C LEU A 257 6.34 10.22 12.29
N ALA A 258 7.32 9.33 12.12
CA ALA A 258 8.43 9.58 11.20
C ALA A 258 7.96 9.74 9.75
N PHE A 259 6.98 8.93 9.30
CA PHE A 259 6.35 9.11 7.99
C PHE A 259 5.50 10.38 7.88
N THR A 260 4.82 10.78 8.96
CA THR A 260 4.03 12.03 9.01
C THR A 260 4.91 13.26 8.72
N PHE A 261 6.10 13.32 9.34
CA PHE A 261 7.00 14.46 9.19
C PHE A 261 7.99 14.35 8.04
N PHE A 262 8.50 13.14 7.75
CA PHE A 262 9.61 12.92 6.81
C PHE A 262 9.27 11.97 5.65
N GLY A 263 8.08 11.38 5.62
CA GLY A 263 7.61 10.57 4.51
C GLY A 263 7.36 11.39 3.23
N LEU A 264 7.00 10.70 2.15
CA LEU A 264 6.69 11.31 0.86
C LEU A 264 5.35 10.79 0.32
N GLY A 265 4.69 11.61 -0.52
CA GLY A 265 3.51 11.21 -1.28
C GLY A 265 2.36 10.64 -0.43
N ALA A 266 1.73 9.57 -0.93
CA ALA A 266 0.59 8.91 -0.27
C ALA A 266 0.92 8.36 1.12
N ALA A 267 2.15 7.88 1.34
CA ALA A 267 2.58 7.39 2.65
C ALA A 267 2.58 8.53 3.70
N ARG A 268 3.05 9.73 3.34
CA ARG A 268 2.99 10.89 4.25
C ARG A 268 1.55 11.31 4.55
N ALA A 269 0.70 11.33 3.54
CA ALA A 269 -0.69 11.77 3.68
C ALA A 269 -1.53 10.83 4.56
N SER A 270 -1.27 9.52 4.50
CA SER A 270 -2.03 8.49 5.23
C SER A 270 -1.51 8.20 6.64
N ALA A 271 -0.22 8.43 6.91
CA ALA A 271 0.41 8.07 8.18
C ALA A 271 -0.26 8.64 9.45
N PRO A 272 -0.75 9.90 9.49
CA PRO A 272 -1.43 10.42 10.67
C PRO A 272 -2.71 9.66 11.02
N GLY A 273 -3.52 9.30 10.02
CA GLY A 273 -4.73 8.51 10.21
C GLY A 273 -4.42 7.11 10.71
N ALA A 274 -3.40 6.47 10.11
CA ALA A 274 -2.90 5.18 10.56
C ALA A 274 -2.40 5.24 12.02
N ALA A 275 -1.75 6.33 12.44
CA ALA A 275 -1.22 6.47 13.80
C ALA A 275 -2.34 6.50 14.85
N ILE A 276 -3.47 7.15 14.54
CA ILE A 276 -4.65 7.19 15.41
C ILE A 276 -5.25 5.79 15.55
N ILE A 277 -5.49 5.12 14.42
CA ILE A 277 -6.07 3.76 14.39
C ILE A 277 -5.16 2.78 15.14
N GLN A 278 -3.86 2.87 14.94
CA GLN A 278 -2.91 2.00 15.60
C GLN A 278 -2.82 2.27 17.11
N PHE A 279 -2.65 3.53 17.52
CA PHE A 279 -2.38 3.85 18.92
C PHE A 279 -3.62 3.68 19.80
N PHE A 280 -4.76 4.21 19.35
CA PHE A 280 -6.01 4.19 20.12
C PHE A 280 -6.89 2.99 19.78
N GLY A 281 -6.88 2.53 18.53
CA GLY A 281 -7.60 1.33 18.13
C GLY A 281 -6.82 0.03 18.42
N GLY A 282 -5.50 0.11 18.62
CA GLY A 282 -4.67 -1.07 18.93
C GLY A 282 -4.43 -2.00 17.75
N ILE A 283 -4.64 -1.48 16.54
CA ILE A 283 -4.52 -2.24 15.30
C ILE A 283 -3.12 -2.05 14.76
N HIS A 284 -2.21 -2.95 15.09
CA HIS A 284 -0.78 -2.82 14.75
C HIS A 284 -0.54 -3.03 13.25
N GLU A 285 -1.40 -3.78 12.60
CA GLU A 285 -1.33 -4.15 11.20
C GLU A 285 -1.35 -2.95 10.25
N VAL A 286 -1.93 -1.81 10.66
CA VAL A 286 -1.99 -0.60 9.82
C VAL A 286 -0.62 0.06 9.62
N TYR A 287 0.37 -0.20 10.49
CA TYR A 287 1.73 0.33 10.31
C TYR A 287 2.66 -0.60 9.54
N PHE A 288 2.37 -1.90 9.46
CA PHE A 288 3.24 -2.89 8.80
C PHE A 288 3.56 -2.52 7.34
N PRO A 289 2.61 -2.02 6.53
CA PRO A 289 2.90 -1.52 5.18
C PRO A 289 4.04 -0.50 5.12
N TYR A 290 4.09 0.42 6.08
CA TYR A 290 5.09 1.48 6.13
C TYR A 290 6.49 0.93 6.40
N ALA A 291 6.59 -0.12 7.22
CA ALA A 291 7.85 -0.82 7.46
C ALA A 291 8.29 -1.61 6.22
N LEU A 292 7.35 -2.25 5.52
CA LEU A 292 7.63 -3.04 4.31
C LEU A 292 7.99 -2.19 3.09
N MET A 293 7.53 -0.94 3.01
CA MET A 293 7.95 0.00 1.96
C MET A 293 9.47 0.19 1.94
N LYS A 294 10.11 0.13 3.10
CA LYS A 294 11.55 0.26 3.28
C LYS A 294 11.99 -0.72 4.36
N PRO A 295 12.32 -1.98 4.03
CA PRO A 295 12.60 -3.02 5.03
C PRO A 295 13.70 -2.67 6.04
N VAL A 296 14.61 -1.75 5.70
CA VAL A 296 15.60 -1.21 6.66
C VAL A 296 14.96 -0.51 7.88
N LEU A 297 13.72 -0.02 7.77
CA LEU A 297 12.94 0.57 8.87
C LEU A 297 12.58 -0.46 9.94
N ILE A 298 12.64 -1.76 9.65
CA ILE A 298 12.49 -2.82 10.66
C ILE A 298 13.56 -2.68 11.74
N VAL A 299 14.77 -2.19 11.42
CA VAL A 299 15.81 -1.90 12.42
C VAL A 299 15.35 -0.83 13.42
N ALA A 300 14.58 0.17 12.96
CA ALA A 300 14.02 1.18 13.85
C ALA A 300 12.98 0.57 14.80
N LEU A 301 12.12 -0.31 14.29
CA LEU A 301 11.13 -1.04 15.09
C LEU A 301 11.80 -1.94 16.13
N ILE A 302 12.83 -2.71 15.73
CA ILE A 302 13.61 -3.54 16.65
C ILE A 302 14.20 -2.68 17.77
N ALA A 303 14.88 -1.58 17.44
CA ALA A 303 15.50 -0.72 18.44
C ALA A 303 14.46 -0.08 19.39
N GLY A 304 13.31 0.33 18.87
CA GLY A 304 12.18 0.80 19.68
C GLY A 304 11.63 -0.27 20.62
N GLY A 305 11.34 -1.46 20.08
CA GLY A 305 10.88 -2.62 20.83
C GLY A 305 11.86 -3.00 21.95
N MET A 306 13.15 -3.10 21.62
CA MET A 306 14.22 -3.37 22.60
C MET A 306 14.22 -2.32 23.71
N THR A 307 14.06 -1.04 23.36
CA THR A 307 14.03 0.06 24.33
C THR A 307 12.81 -0.07 25.26
N GLY A 308 11.63 -0.35 24.71
CA GLY A 308 10.41 -0.55 25.48
C GLY A 308 10.52 -1.75 26.42
N VAL A 309 10.95 -2.90 25.92
CA VAL A 309 11.13 -4.13 26.72
C VAL A 309 12.17 -3.90 27.82
N THR A 310 13.31 -3.28 27.51
CA THR A 310 14.34 -2.97 28.51
C THR A 310 13.82 -2.03 29.59
N THR A 311 13.04 -1.00 29.21
CA THR A 311 12.45 -0.06 30.16
C THR A 311 11.52 -0.78 31.15
N ASN A 312 10.65 -1.65 30.64
CA ASN A 312 9.76 -2.45 31.48
C ASN A 312 10.53 -3.44 32.36
N MET A 313 11.56 -4.09 31.82
CA MET A 313 12.40 -5.02 32.58
C MET A 313 13.14 -4.33 33.73
N LEU A 314 13.66 -3.12 33.53
CA LEU A 314 14.41 -2.39 34.55
C LEU A 314 13.52 -1.71 35.60
N LEU A 315 12.32 -1.27 35.21
CA LEU A 315 11.43 -0.48 36.08
C LEU A 315 10.22 -1.27 36.60
N GLY A 316 10.13 -2.56 36.28
CA GLY A 316 9.03 -3.43 36.73
C GLY A 316 7.69 -3.18 36.02
N GLY A 317 7.72 -2.90 34.71
CA GLY A 317 6.52 -2.76 33.88
C GLY A 317 5.89 -4.10 33.53
N ALA A 318 4.61 -4.30 33.84
CA ALA A 318 3.87 -5.52 33.59
C ALA A 318 2.35 -5.28 33.43
N LEU A 319 1.64 -6.21 32.80
CA LEU A 319 0.17 -6.22 32.70
C LEU A 319 -0.41 -7.39 33.50
N ARG A 320 -1.66 -7.25 33.97
CA ARG A 320 -2.41 -8.31 34.67
C ARG A 320 -2.96 -9.37 33.73
N ALA A 321 -3.23 -8.98 32.49
CA ALA A 321 -3.79 -9.83 31.45
C ALA A 321 -3.36 -9.31 30.06
N PRO A 322 -3.50 -10.13 28.99
CA PRO A 322 -3.25 -9.67 27.64
C PRO A 322 -4.09 -8.43 27.29
N ALA A 323 -3.46 -7.45 26.61
CA ALA A 323 -4.16 -6.29 26.06
C ALA A 323 -4.73 -6.64 24.68
N ALA A 324 -6.05 -6.70 24.56
CA ALA A 324 -6.75 -6.95 23.30
C ALA A 324 -7.86 -5.90 23.10
N PRO A 325 -7.78 -5.05 22.04
CA PRO A 325 -6.69 -4.94 21.06
C PRO A 325 -5.44 -4.33 21.72
N GLY A 326 -4.29 -4.30 21.03
CA GLY A 326 -3.02 -3.75 21.55
C GLY A 326 -2.99 -2.23 21.74
N SER A 327 -4.13 -1.58 22.03
CA SER A 327 -4.23 -0.13 22.12
C SER A 327 -3.59 0.40 23.39
N ILE A 328 -3.18 1.67 23.39
CA ILE A 328 -2.71 2.32 24.62
C ILE A 328 -3.79 2.28 25.72
N ILE A 329 -5.07 2.31 25.34
CA ILE A 329 -6.19 2.25 26.28
C ILE A 329 -6.22 0.88 26.95
N ALA A 330 -6.18 -0.20 26.17
CA ALA A 330 -6.17 -1.57 26.69
C ALA A 330 -4.91 -1.85 27.52
N VAL A 331 -3.74 -1.39 27.06
CA VAL A 331 -2.47 -1.49 27.79
C VAL A 331 -2.57 -0.81 29.15
N LEU A 332 -3.10 0.42 29.22
CA LEU A 332 -3.24 1.14 30.49
C LEU A 332 -4.29 0.52 31.41
N LEU A 333 -5.39 0.02 30.86
CA LEU A 333 -6.42 -0.69 31.64
C LEU A 333 -5.88 -1.96 32.28
N GLN A 334 -5.06 -2.71 31.55
CA GLN A 334 -4.47 -3.96 32.04
C GLN A 334 -3.17 -3.77 32.81
N THR A 335 -2.66 -2.54 32.93
CA THR A 335 -1.40 -2.29 33.65
C THR A 335 -1.52 -2.68 35.13
N ALA A 336 -0.51 -3.41 35.62
CA ALA A 336 -0.48 -3.82 37.02
C ALA A 336 -0.35 -2.61 37.96
N THR A 337 -0.87 -2.75 39.18
CA THR A 337 -0.83 -1.65 40.17
C THR A 337 0.63 -1.30 40.45
N GLY A 338 0.99 -0.02 40.32
CA GLY A 338 2.38 0.45 40.50
C GLY A 338 3.26 0.41 39.25
N ALA A 339 2.83 -0.27 38.18
CA ALA A 339 3.61 -0.41 36.94
C ALA A 339 3.37 0.71 35.90
N TYR A 340 2.40 1.60 36.14
CA TYR A 340 2.00 2.66 35.20
C TYR A 340 3.15 3.53 34.71
N PHE A 341 4.04 3.93 35.60
CA PHE A 341 5.18 4.76 35.24
C PHE A 341 6.10 4.03 34.25
N ALA A 342 6.46 2.78 34.55
CA ALA A 342 7.29 1.95 33.69
C ALA A 342 6.65 1.73 32.32
N VAL A 343 5.37 1.36 32.30
CA VAL A 343 4.62 1.08 31.05
C VAL A 343 4.52 2.33 30.19
N ILE A 344 4.07 3.47 30.74
CA ILE A 344 3.94 4.72 29.97
C ILE A 344 5.31 5.16 29.44
N LEU A 345 6.35 5.11 30.29
CA LEU A 345 7.69 5.48 29.87
C LEU A 345 8.21 4.56 28.77
N SER A 346 7.94 3.26 28.84
CA SER A 346 8.33 2.29 27.81
C SER A 346 7.71 2.59 26.45
N VAL A 347 6.44 3.04 26.42
CA VAL A 347 5.74 3.43 25.19
C VAL A 347 6.37 4.69 24.60
N VAL A 348 6.61 5.70 25.44
CA VAL A 348 7.21 6.98 25.02
C VAL A 348 8.63 6.78 24.49
N LEU A 349 9.48 6.06 25.23
CA LEU A 349 10.87 5.82 24.84
C LEU A 349 10.95 4.95 23.57
N SER A 350 10.13 3.92 23.45
CA SER A 350 10.04 3.10 22.25
C SER A 350 9.64 3.93 21.01
N ALA A 351 8.62 4.78 21.16
CA ALA A 351 8.19 5.68 20.10
C ALA A 351 9.29 6.69 19.71
N ALA A 352 9.96 7.28 20.71
CA ALA A 352 11.04 8.22 20.49
C ALA A 352 12.22 7.58 19.74
N VAL A 353 12.69 6.41 20.18
CA VAL A 353 13.81 5.70 19.54
C VAL A 353 13.44 5.31 18.11
N THR A 354 12.25 4.73 17.90
CA THR A 354 11.79 4.35 16.55
C THR A 354 11.69 5.57 15.65
N PHE A 355 11.09 6.66 16.14
CA PHE A 355 10.96 7.91 15.40
C PHE A 355 12.31 8.47 14.97
N LEU A 356 13.29 8.55 15.88
CA LEU A 356 14.60 9.11 15.59
C LEU A 356 15.34 8.30 14.53
N ILE A 357 15.37 6.97 14.68
CA ILE A 357 16.06 6.09 13.72
C ILE A 357 15.35 6.11 12.37
N ALA A 358 14.02 6.00 12.36
CA ALA A 358 13.23 6.07 11.13
C ALA A 358 13.37 7.43 10.43
N ALA A 359 13.37 8.54 11.16
CA ALA A 359 13.57 9.87 10.62
C ALA A 359 14.94 10.02 9.96
N VAL A 360 16.02 9.50 10.57
CA VAL A 360 17.35 9.49 9.96
C VAL A 360 17.35 8.68 8.67
N ILE A 361 16.77 7.47 8.69
CA ILE A 361 16.69 6.60 7.50
C ILE A 361 15.91 7.28 6.36
N LEU A 362 14.72 7.82 6.65
CA LEU A 362 13.86 8.48 5.67
C LEU A 362 14.53 9.74 5.08
N ARG A 363 15.17 10.56 5.92
CA ARG A 363 15.90 11.75 5.44
C ARG A 363 17.10 11.35 4.59
N ALA A 364 17.84 10.32 4.97
CA ALA A 364 19.01 9.85 4.23
C ALA A 364 18.63 9.27 2.85
N SER A 365 17.46 8.63 2.72
CA SER A 365 16.99 8.08 1.44
C SER A 365 16.18 9.06 0.58
N ARG A 366 15.73 10.19 1.14
CA ARG A 366 14.79 11.13 0.51
C ARG A 366 15.11 11.49 -0.94
N LYS A 367 16.36 11.85 -1.26
CA LYS A 367 16.75 12.24 -2.64
C LYS A 367 16.55 11.09 -3.62
N ARG A 368 16.83 9.87 -3.20
CA ARG A 368 16.68 8.66 -4.02
C ARG A 368 15.22 8.29 -4.18
N ASP A 369 14.44 8.44 -3.12
CA ASP A 369 13.01 8.13 -3.13
C ASP A 369 12.24 9.08 -4.05
N LEU A 370 12.58 10.37 -4.01
CA LEU A 370 12.05 11.37 -4.94
C LEU A 370 12.39 11.04 -6.39
N ALA A 371 13.61 10.58 -6.66
CA ALA A 371 14.01 10.17 -8.01
C ALA A 371 13.28 8.90 -8.47
N ALA A 372 13.07 7.94 -7.58
CA ALA A 372 12.31 6.72 -7.88
C ALA A 372 10.83 7.04 -8.15
N MET A 373 10.21 7.90 -7.33
CA MET A 373 8.82 8.36 -7.51
C MET A 373 8.62 9.15 -8.81
N ALA A 374 9.64 9.87 -9.28
CA ALA A 374 9.58 10.56 -10.58
C ALA A 374 9.74 9.62 -11.78
N SER A 375 10.25 8.40 -11.57
CA SER A 375 10.46 7.39 -12.62
C SER A 375 9.33 6.37 -12.71
N THR A 376 8.60 6.16 -11.63
CA THR A 376 7.33 5.44 -11.62
C THR A 376 6.22 6.42 -11.97
N ASP A 377 5.30 6.04 -12.86
CA ASP A 377 4.15 6.84 -13.33
C ASP A 377 3.09 7.08 -12.21
N ASP A 378 3.53 7.34 -10.98
CA ASP A 378 2.71 7.67 -9.81
C ASP A 378 2.28 9.14 -9.89
N ALA A 379 1.29 9.39 -10.75
CA ALA A 379 0.78 10.73 -11.05
C ALA A 379 0.23 11.47 -9.81
N PHE A 380 -0.15 10.75 -8.75
CA PHE A 380 -0.58 11.37 -7.49
C PHE A 380 0.62 11.81 -6.65
N GLY A 381 1.69 11.02 -6.62
CA GLY A 381 2.98 11.39 -6.05
C GLY A 381 3.63 12.58 -6.75
N ALA A 382 3.52 12.65 -8.09
CA ALA A 382 4.07 13.72 -8.93
C ALA A 382 3.44 15.12 -8.68
N ALA A 383 2.11 15.17 -8.45
CA ALA A 383 1.40 16.43 -8.17
C ALA A 383 1.71 16.99 -6.77
N ILE A 384 1.82 16.13 -5.77
CA ILE A 384 2.22 16.50 -4.41
C ILE A 384 3.70 16.91 -4.39
N THR A 385 4.58 16.24 -5.14
CA THR A 385 6.01 16.58 -5.23
C THR A 385 6.27 17.92 -5.90
N GLN A 386 5.48 18.35 -6.90
CA GLN A 386 5.59 19.72 -7.42
C GLN A 386 5.28 20.76 -6.33
N THR A 387 4.31 20.49 -5.45
CA THR A 387 3.94 21.39 -4.35
C THR A 387 5.00 21.40 -3.24
N GLU A 388 5.61 20.26 -2.93
CA GLU A 388 6.69 20.19 -1.92
C GLU A 388 8.03 20.74 -2.43
N ALA A 389 8.37 20.54 -3.71
CA ALA A 389 9.54 21.14 -4.34
C ALA A 389 9.40 22.66 -4.49
N ALA A 390 8.17 23.16 -4.65
CA ALA A 390 7.87 24.60 -4.68
C ALA A 390 7.99 25.27 -3.30
N LYS A 391 7.70 24.56 -2.20
CA LYS A 391 7.83 25.08 -0.82
C LYS A 391 9.29 25.40 -0.40
N GLY A 392 10.29 24.89 -1.13
CA GLY A 392 11.71 25.21 -0.91
C GLY A 392 12.30 26.26 -1.87
N LYS A 393 11.52 26.74 -2.85
CA LYS A 393 11.96 27.68 -3.89
C LYS A 393 11.13 28.97 -3.96
N SER A 394 10.29 29.22 -2.96
CA SER A 394 9.34 30.34 -2.95
C SER A 394 9.96 31.72 -2.67
N SER A 395 11.28 31.88 -2.77
CA SER A 395 11.95 33.16 -2.47
C SER A 395 12.52 33.87 -3.70
N ASP A 396 12.64 33.21 -4.85
CA ASP A 396 13.25 33.83 -6.05
C ASP A 396 12.26 34.06 -7.21
N ALA A 397 11.11 33.39 -7.23
CA ALA A 397 10.16 33.47 -8.36
C ALA A 397 9.23 34.71 -8.34
N LEU A 398 9.21 35.47 -7.24
CA LEU A 398 8.37 36.66 -7.07
C LEU A 398 9.07 37.99 -7.45
N ARG A 399 10.37 37.95 -7.81
CA ARG A 399 11.13 39.15 -8.23
C ARG A 399 10.99 39.49 -9.72
N ASN A 400 10.59 38.53 -10.56
CA ASN A 400 10.57 38.72 -12.02
C ASN A 400 9.18 39.04 -12.62
N LEU A 401 8.15 39.24 -11.77
CA LEU A 401 6.79 39.61 -12.20
C LEU A 401 6.51 41.13 -12.13
N ARG A 402 7.52 41.97 -11.90
CA ARG A 402 7.39 43.44 -11.81
C ARG A 402 8.10 44.23 -12.92
N GLY A 403 8.58 43.59 -13.98
CA GLY A 403 9.20 44.31 -15.09
C GLY A 403 9.01 43.60 -16.42
N GLY A 404 8.16 44.17 -17.29
CA GLY A 404 8.13 43.84 -18.71
C GLY A 404 6.73 43.66 -19.28
N ALA A 405 6.00 44.77 -19.46
CA ALA A 405 4.88 44.85 -20.39
C ALA A 405 5.37 45.42 -21.74
N ALA A 406 4.72 45.01 -22.84
CA ALA A 406 4.97 45.33 -24.26
C ALA A 406 6.16 44.55 -24.90
N THR A 407 6.08 43.92 -26.09
CA THR A 407 5.42 44.27 -27.37
C THR A 407 5.26 43.05 -28.32
N GLN A 408 4.16 43.11 -29.10
CA GLN A 408 3.91 42.71 -30.51
C GLN A 408 3.91 41.26 -31.05
N ALA A 409 2.70 40.92 -31.54
CA ALA A 409 2.26 40.19 -32.74
C ALA A 409 3.25 39.95 -33.91
N ASP A 410 3.14 38.83 -34.65
CA ASP A 410 2.24 38.67 -35.84
C ASP A 410 2.35 37.25 -36.48
N GLY A 411 1.31 36.79 -37.21
CA GLY A 411 1.48 35.90 -38.38
C GLY A 411 0.88 34.47 -38.45
N ASP A 412 -0.45 34.37 -38.54
CA ASP A 412 -1.31 33.59 -39.49
C ASP A 412 -1.09 32.10 -39.88
N GLY A 413 -2.21 31.35 -39.97
CA GLY A 413 -2.43 30.35 -41.03
C GLY A 413 -3.22 29.06 -40.69
N GLY A 414 -4.56 29.07 -40.86
CA GLY A 414 -5.29 27.88 -41.36
C GLY A 414 -6.49 27.36 -40.56
N ALA A 415 -7.62 28.08 -40.59
CA ALA A 415 -8.91 27.61 -40.06
C ALA A 415 -9.66 26.70 -41.04
N ALA A 416 -10.27 25.62 -40.52
CA ALA A 416 -11.38 24.92 -41.14
C ALA A 416 -12.59 24.96 -40.20
N THR A 417 -13.63 25.63 -40.66
CA THR A 417 -14.91 25.90 -39.97
C THR A 417 -15.77 24.65 -39.91
N VAL A 418 -16.10 24.20 -38.69
CA VAL A 418 -17.26 23.33 -38.42
C VAL A 418 -18.17 24.08 -37.45
N THR A 419 -19.43 24.17 -37.84
CA THR A 419 -20.56 24.88 -37.22
C THR A 419 -20.62 24.78 -35.69
N GLU A 420 -20.88 25.94 -35.07
CA GLU A 420 -20.91 26.26 -33.65
C GLU A 420 -21.94 25.44 -32.86
N ARG A 421 -21.55 24.25 -32.39
CA ARG A 421 -22.20 23.62 -31.24
C ARG A 421 -21.42 24.00 -29.99
N GLN A 422 -22.08 24.62 -29.02
CA GLN A 422 -21.46 24.99 -27.76
C GLN A 422 -20.98 23.74 -27.04
N ILE A 423 -19.68 23.68 -26.74
CA ILE A 423 -19.05 22.50 -26.12
C ILE A 423 -19.35 22.51 -24.63
N ASN A 424 -20.28 21.67 -24.18
CA ASN A 424 -20.63 21.52 -22.77
C ASN A 424 -20.13 20.20 -22.18
N ASN A 425 -19.95 19.16 -23.00
CA ASN A 425 -19.51 17.84 -22.54
C ASN A 425 -18.26 17.35 -23.29
N ILE A 426 -17.14 17.28 -22.58
CA ILE A 426 -15.83 16.84 -23.08
C ILE A 426 -15.53 15.44 -22.53
N VAL A 427 -15.24 14.49 -23.41
CA VAL A 427 -14.95 13.10 -23.04
C VAL A 427 -13.55 12.68 -23.47
N PHE A 428 -12.74 12.25 -22.52
CA PHE A 428 -11.47 11.57 -22.79
C PHE A 428 -11.72 10.08 -23.05
N ALA A 429 -11.43 9.61 -24.25
CA ALA A 429 -11.63 8.22 -24.62
C ALA A 429 -10.31 7.46 -24.77
N CYS A 430 -10.23 6.31 -24.12
CA CYS A 430 -9.16 5.32 -24.30
C CYS A 430 -9.77 3.92 -24.40
N ASP A 431 -8.99 2.91 -24.77
CA ASP A 431 -9.52 1.57 -25.05
C ASP A 431 -10.26 0.94 -23.86
N ALA A 432 -9.72 1.11 -22.64
CA ALA A 432 -10.30 0.57 -21.40
C ALA A 432 -11.08 1.59 -20.54
N GLY A 433 -11.07 2.87 -20.91
CA GLY A 433 -11.74 3.93 -20.14
C GLY A 433 -11.12 4.30 -18.80
N MET A 434 -10.00 3.70 -18.41
CA MET A 434 -9.28 3.95 -17.15
C MET A 434 -7.80 4.26 -17.42
N GLY A 435 -7.13 4.94 -16.48
CA GLY A 435 -5.70 5.28 -16.56
C GLY A 435 -5.42 6.70 -17.07
N SER A 436 -4.59 6.82 -18.11
CA SER A 436 -4.07 8.11 -18.61
C SER A 436 -5.16 9.08 -19.11
N SER A 437 -6.28 8.58 -19.62
CA SER A 437 -7.45 9.39 -20.02
C SER A 437 -8.16 10.06 -18.83
N ALA A 438 -8.26 9.39 -17.68
CA ALA A 438 -8.84 9.96 -16.46
C ALA A 438 -7.96 11.08 -15.88
N MET A 439 -6.65 10.95 -16.03
CA MET A 439 -5.69 11.98 -15.63
C MET A 439 -5.75 13.19 -16.56
N GLY A 440 -5.78 12.98 -17.89
CA GLY A 440 -6.00 14.06 -18.87
C GLY A 440 -7.30 14.83 -18.62
N ALA A 441 -8.39 14.11 -18.34
CA ALA A 441 -9.67 14.70 -17.97
C ALA A 441 -9.57 15.58 -16.72
N SER A 442 -8.81 15.15 -15.71
CA SER A 442 -8.58 15.92 -14.48
C SER A 442 -7.74 17.17 -14.73
N VAL A 443 -6.71 17.10 -15.57
CA VAL A 443 -5.88 18.26 -15.97
C VAL A 443 -6.73 19.29 -16.71
N LEU A 444 -7.48 18.88 -17.72
CA LEU A 444 -8.31 19.80 -18.51
C LEU A 444 -9.42 20.43 -17.66
N ARG A 445 -10.09 19.65 -16.81
CA ARG A 445 -11.10 20.15 -15.86
C ARG A 445 -10.54 21.28 -14.97
N ASN A 446 -9.32 21.10 -14.46
CA ASN A 446 -8.65 22.11 -13.65
C ASN A 446 -8.28 23.36 -14.46
N LYS A 447 -7.89 23.21 -15.74
CA LYS A 447 -7.60 24.35 -16.62
C LYS A 447 -8.87 25.15 -16.95
N ILE A 448 -9.96 24.48 -17.31
CA ILE A 448 -11.28 25.12 -17.57
C ILE A 448 -11.77 25.87 -16.33
N LYS A 449 -11.68 25.25 -15.14
CA LYS A 449 -12.06 25.92 -13.89
C LYS A 449 -11.20 27.14 -13.58
N LYS A 450 -9.89 27.10 -13.88
CA LYS A 450 -8.99 28.26 -13.72
C LYS A 450 -9.27 29.37 -14.72
N ALA A 451 -9.77 29.04 -15.91
CA ALA A 451 -10.20 30.00 -16.91
C ALA A 451 -11.56 30.64 -16.59
N GLY A 452 -12.23 30.24 -15.51
CA GLY A 452 -13.49 30.84 -15.07
C GLY A 452 -14.72 30.38 -15.86
N VAL A 453 -14.61 29.34 -16.70
CA VAL A 453 -15.73 28.81 -17.46
C VAL A 453 -16.52 27.82 -16.59
N GLU A 454 -17.80 28.12 -16.36
CA GLU A 454 -18.75 27.26 -15.65
C GLU A 454 -19.67 26.52 -16.64
N GLY A 455 -20.27 25.40 -16.22
CA GLY A 455 -21.22 24.63 -17.05
C GLY A 455 -20.59 23.56 -17.94
N VAL A 456 -19.26 23.43 -18.00
CA VAL A 456 -18.57 22.43 -18.81
C VAL A 456 -18.22 21.17 -18.00
N THR A 457 -18.68 20.02 -18.49
CA THR A 457 -18.43 18.71 -17.90
C THR A 457 -17.27 18.03 -18.61
N VAL A 458 -16.28 17.55 -17.85
CA VAL A 458 -15.14 16.79 -18.40
C VAL A 458 -15.11 15.39 -17.78
N THR A 459 -15.24 14.34 -18.59
CA THR A 459 -15.28 12.94 -18.13
C THR A 459 -14.30 12.07 -18.91
N ASN A 460 -14.11 10.83 -18.46
CA ASN A 460 -13.39 9.80 -19.20
C ASN A 460 -14.29 8.58 -19.38
N LYS A 461 -14.22 7.96 -20.56
CA LYS A 461 -14.97 6.73 -20.90
C LYS A 461 -14.10 5.79 -21.72
N ALA A 462 -14.47 4.50 -21.74
CA ALA A 462 -13.93 3.58 -22.73
C ALA A 462 -14.47 3.95 -24.11
N ILE A 463 -13.70 3.75 -25.18
CA ILE A 463 -14.17 4.02 -26.55
C ILE A 463 -15.50 3.31 -26.80
N ALA A 464 -15.58 2.02 -26.42
CA ALA A 464 -16.79 1.22 -26.55
C ALA A 464 -18.03 1.78 -25.81
N ALA A 465 -17.83 2.65 -24.82
CA ALA A 465 -18.88 3.29 -24.03
C ALA A 465 -19.14 4.76 -24.44
N LEU A 466 -18.56 5.22 -25.55
CA LEU A 466 -18.88 6.53 -26.11
C LEU A 466 -20.32 6.55 -26.64
N ASP A 467 -21.01 7.66 -26.35
CA ASP A 467 -22.38 7.94 -26.73
C ASP A 467 -22.48 9.31 -27.39
N SER A 468 -23.64 9.63 -27.97
CA SER A 468 -23.87 10.89 -28.67
C SER A 468 -23.97 12.12 -27.76
N SER A 469 -23.76 11.98 -26.45
CA SER A 469 -23.76 13.11 -25.51
C SER A 469 -22.44 13.88 -25.49
N ALA A 470 -21.38 13.33 -26.10
CA ALA A 470 -20.08 13.98 -26.16
C ALA A 470 -20.06 15.05 -27.26
N ASP A 471 -19.79 16.31 -26.89
CA ASP A 471 -19.61 17.40 -27.84
C ASP A 471 -18.16 17.43 -28.38
N LEU A 472 -17.20 17.07 -27.53
CA LEU A 472 -15.78 16.98 -27.87
C LEU A 472 -15.15 15.72 -27.27
N VAL A 473 -14.44 14.95 -28.10
CA VAL A 473 -13.76 13.72 -27.71
C VAL A 473 -12.25 13.86 -27.87
N ILE A 474 -11.51 13.60 -26.80
CA ILE A 474 -10.03 13.64 -26.79
C ILE A 474 -9.48 12.21 -26.74
N THR A 475 -8.65 11.85 -27.71
CA THR A 475 -8.04 10.52 -27.83
C THR A 475 -6.55 10.59 -28.14
N GLN A 476 -5.82 9.49 -27.94
CA GLN A 476 -4.50 9.34 -28.56
C GLN A 476 -4.63 9.20 -30.07
N ASN A 477 -3.62 9.64 -30.82
CA ASN A 477 -3.61 9.60 -32.30
C ASN A 477 -4.02 8.23 -32.86
N GLN A 478 -3.55 7.14 -32.25
CA GLN A 478 -3.83 5.76 -32.69
C GLN A 478 -5.30 5.32 -32.48
N LEU A 479 -6.04 6.05 -31.65
CA LEU A 479 -7.41 5.71 -31.24
C LEU A 479 -8.46 6.68 -31.82
N THR A 480 -8.03 7.79 -32.43
CA THR A 480 -8.93 8.81 -32.96
C THR A 480 -9.85 8.26 -34.05
N ASP A 481 -9.34 7.45 -34.96
CA ASP A 481 -10.17 6.89 -36.03
C ASP A 481 -11.25 5.96 -35.49
N ARG A 482 -10.94 5.17 -34.45
CA ARG A 482 -11.93 4.33 -33.77
C ARG A 482 -13.00 5.17 -33.06
N ALA A 483 -12.62 6.26 -32.39
CA ALA A 483 -13.57 7.15 -31.74
C ALA A 483 -14.48 7.88 -32.74
N ARG A 484 -13.95 8.29 -33.90
CA ARG A 484 -14.74 8.92 -34.99
C ARG A 484 -15.83 8.01 -35.54
N HIS A 485 -15.57 6.70 -35.63
CA HIS A 485 -16.59 5.74 -36.06
C HIS A 485 -17.74 5.62 -35.05
N GLN A 486 -17.47 5.81 -33.76
CA GLN A 486 -18.47 5.64 -32.70
C GLN A 486 -19.28 6.92 -32.43
N THR A 487 -18.65 8.09 -32.50
CA THR A 487 -19.31 9.40 -32.33
C THR A 487 -18.89 10.34 -33.47
N PRO A 488 -19.48 10.20 -34.67
CA PRO A 488 -19.09 10.99 -35.84
C PRO A 488 -19.43 12.48 -35.71
N ASP A 489 -20.45 12.81 -34.91
CA ASP A 489 -20.96 14.18 -34.73
C ASP A 489 -20.20 15.01 -33.69
N ALA A 490 -19.26 14.39 -32.95
CA ALA A 490 -18.45 15.07 -31.94
C ALA A 490 -17.19 15.69 -32.55
N VAL A 491 -16.67 16.75 -31.94
CA VAL A 491 -15.35 17.32 -32.31
C VAL A 491 -14.25 16.40 -31.79
N HIS A 492 -13.36 15.91 -32.65
CA HIS A 492 -12.29 15.00 -32.25
C HIS A 492 -10.94 15.71 -32.17
N VAL A 493 -10.29 15.64 -31.00
CA VAL A 493 -8.94 16.15 -30.78
C VAL A 493 -8.00 14.99 -30.48
N SER A 494 -6.96 14.86 -31.30
CA SER A 494 -5.90 13.86 -31.12
C SER A 494 -4.73 14.44 -30.34
N VAL A 495 -4.21 13.70 -29.38
CA VAL A 495 -3.02 14.07 -28.60
C VAL A 495 -1.97 12.96 -28.63
N ASP A 496 -0.70 13.32 -28.58
CA ASP A 496 0.39 12.33 -28.49
C ASP A 496 0.43 11.66 -27.10
N ASN A 497 0.14 12.44 -26.06
CA ASN A 497 0.10 11.98 -24.68
C ASN A 497 -0.99 12.75 -23.91
N PHE A 498 -1.74 12.04 -23.06
CA PHE A 498 -2.79 12.63 -22.23
C PHE A 498 -2.26 13.52 -21.10
N MET A 499 -0.97 13.44 -20.74
CA MET A 499 -0.46 14.16 -19.58
C MET A 499 0.04 15.57 -19.91
N ASN A 500 0.71 15.75 -21.05
CA ASN A 500 1.36 17.01 -21.42
C ASN A 500 1.12 17.31 -22.91
N SER A 501 -0.11 17.68 -23.27
CA SER A 501 -0.42 18.13 -24.61
C SER A 501 -0.62 19.66 -24.63
N PRO A 502 0.11 20.41 -25.49
CA PRO A 502 -0.14 21.84 -25.67
C PRO A 502 -1.55 22.12 -26.20
N ARG A 503 -2.17 21.12 -26.86
CA ARG A 503 -3.55 21.21 -27.37
C ARG A 503 -4.60 21.43 -26.30
N TYR A 504 -4.29 21.22 -25.02
CA TYR A 504 -5.23 21.52 -23.95
C TYR A 504 -5.47 23.01 -23.77
N ASP A 505 -4.47 23.84 -24.03
CA ASP A 505 -4.63 25.29 -23.95
C ASP A 505 -5.50 25.77 -25.13
N GLU A 506 -5.33 25.19 -26.32
CA GLU A 506 -6.20 25.43 -27.49
C GLU A 506 -7.67 25.05 -27.21
N VAL A 507 -7.91 23.89 -26.57
CA VAL A 507 -9.26 23.45 -26.21
C VAL A 507 -9.89 24.38 -25.16
N VAL A 508 -9.12 24.85 -24.18
CA VAL A 508 -9.62 25.80 -23.16
C VAL A 508 -9.97 27.13 -23.81
N GLU A 509 -9.13 27.66 -24.68
CA GLU A 509 -9.38 28.91 -25.40
C GLU A 509 -10.60 28.80 -26.31
N LEU A 510 -10.77 27.67 -27.01
CA LEU A 510 -11.96 27.40 -27.83
C LEU A 510 -13.24 27.41 -26.98
N VAL A 511 -13.23 26.71 -25.86
CA VAL A 511 -14.38 26.62 -24.94
C VAL A 511 -14.68 27.98 -24.31
N GLN A 512 -13.66 28.73 -23.92
CA GLN A 512 -13.79 30.07 -23.34
C GLN A 512 -14.39 31.06 -24.35
N ASN A 513 -13.88 31.09 -25.58
CA ASN A 513 -14.40 31.96 -26.64
C ASN A 513 -15.87 31.67 -27.00
N GLN A 514 -16.31 30.41 -26.88
CA GLN A 514 -17.72 30.05 -27.09
C GLN A 514 -18.64 30.49 -25.93
N HIS A 515 -18.15 30.45 -24.69
CA HIS A 515 -18.94 30.81 -23.50
C HIS A 515 -18.95 32.32 -23.23
N GLU A 516 -17.91 33.04 -23.63
CA GLU A 516 -17.87 34.52 -23.56
C GLU A 516 -18.75 35.18 -24.61
N LYS A 517 -19.01 34.55 -25.77
CA LYS A 517 -19.94 35.06 -26.79
C LYS A 517 -21.42 34.84 -26.45
N ASN A 518 -21.72 33.95 -25.50
CA ASN A 518 -23.08 33.56 -25.10
C ASN A 518 -23.47 34.09 -23.70
N SER A 519 -22.57 34.80 -23.01
CA SER A 519 -22.88 35.62 -21.81
C SER A 519 -23.05 37.08 -22.22
#